data_AF-A0AAD9QQW3-F1
#
_entry.id   AF-A0AAD9QQW3-F1
#
_cell.length_a   1.000
_cell.length_b   1.000
_cell.length_c   1.000
_cell.angle_alpha   90.00
_cell.angle_beta   90.00
_cell.angle_gamma   90.00
#
_symmetry.space_group_name_H-M   'P 1'
#
loop_
_entity.id
_entity.type
_entity.pdbx_description
1 polymer ?
#
loop_
_entity_poly.entity_id
_entity_poly.type
_entity_poly.pdbx_seq_one_letter_code
_entity_poly.pdbx_strand_id
1 'polypeptide(L)'
;MKLLVEFLREKHKETKTEDIEAKELNEYLCQFILSVKLKDGIDYEPSSLRDLLSSFVQHLKECKYPVNMIEDVAFQRTRNCREAKDKQLKKESKGKRCRMQQRP
;
A
#
# COMPACT_ATOMS: atom_id res chain seq x y z
N MET A 1 -1.75 10.32 -4.13
CA MET A 1 -1.38 9.55 -5.34
C MET A 1 0.07 9.73 -5.77
N LYS A 2 0.61 10.96 -5.78
CA LYS A 2 1.98 11.25 -6.25
C LYS A 2 3.06 10.33 -5.64
N LEU A 3 3.06 10.13 -4.32
CA LEU A 3 4.00 9.27 -3.58
C LEU A 3 4.18 7.84 -4.15
N LEU A 4 3.09 7.13 -4.44
CA LEU A 4 3.17 5.75 -4.91
C LEU A 4 3.59 5.69 -6.38
N VAL A 5 3.13 6.64 -7.18
CA VAL A 5 3.53 6.77 -8.59
C VAL A 5 5.00 7.16 -8.69
N GLU A 6 5.49 8.06 -7.84
CA GLU A 6 6.91 8.45 -7.74
C GLU A 6 7.76 7.25 -7.32
N PHE A 7 7.36 6.50 -6.30
CA PHE A 7 8.05 5.27 -5.89
C PHE A 7 8.17 4.25 -7.03
N LEU A 8 7.10 4.05 -7.80
CA LEU A 8 7.12 3.16 -8.96
C LEU A 8 8.05 3.69 -10.06
N ARG A 9 8.06 4.99 -10.32
CA ARG A 9 8.99 5.62 -11.27
C ARG A 9 10.45 5.47 -10.87
N GLU A 10 10.75 5.60 -9.57
CA GLU A 10 12.10 5.37 -9.03
C GLU A 10 12.52 3.90 -9.15
N LYS A 11 11.60 2.96 -8.90
CA LYS A 11 11.88 1.52 -8.97
C LYS A 11 11.97 0.98 -10.39
N HIS A 12 11.17 1.51 -11.31
CA HIS A 12 11.02 1.01 -12.68
C HIS A 12 11.53 2.01 -13.74
N LYS A 13 12.52 2.85 -13.41
CA LYS A 13 13.24 3.74 -14.34
C LYS A 13 12.35 4.38 -15.43
N GLU A 14 11.43 5.24 -15.00
CA GLU A 14 10.57 6.09 -15.86
C GLU A 14 9.63 5.38 -16.84
N THR A 15 9.42 4.06 -16.76
CA THR A 15 8.39 3.41 -17.57
C THR A 15 6.98 3.78 -17.07
N LYS A 16 6.04 3.91 -18.00
CA LYS A 16 4.63 4.16 -17.66
C LYS A 16 4.08 2.98 -16.86
N THR A 17 3.19 3.28 -15.91
CA THR A 17 2.51 2.27 -15.08
C THR A 17 1.76 1.22 -15.92
N GLU A 18 1.31 1.60 -17.12
CA GLU A 18 0.61 0.73 -18.07
C GLU A 18 1.49 -0.36 -18.69
N ASP A 19 2.80 -0.18 -18.70
CA ASP A 19 3.78 -1.08 -19.30
C ASP A 19 4.33 -2.11 -18.31
N ILE A 20 4.24 -1.80 -17.01
CA ILE A 20 4.71 -2.67 -15.94
C ILE A 20 3.85 -3.95 -15.93
N GLU A 21 4.48 -5.13 -15.95
CA GLU A 21 3.74 -6.39 -15.79
C GLU A 21 3.04 -6.47 -14.44
N ALA A 22 1.84 -7.07 -14.40
CA ALA A 22 1.04 -7.14 -13.18
C ALA A 22 1.78 -7.84 -12.03
N LYS A 23 2.64 -8.81 -12.36
CA LYS A 23 3.49 -9.52 -11.41
C LYS A 23 4.52 -8.58 -10.78
N GLU A 24 5.22 -7.78 -11.57
CA GLU A 24 6.19 -6.80 -11.08
C GLU A 24 5.50 -5.68 -10.28
N LEU A 25 4.39 -5.16 -10.81
CA LEU A 25 3.61 -4.13 -10.13
C LEU A 25 3.15 -4.61 -8.75
N ASN A 26 2.71 -5.86 -8.64
CA ASN A 26 2.36 -6.49 -7.38
C ASN A 26 3.54 -6.63 -6.38
N GLU A 27 4.75 -6.89 -6.87
CA GLU A 27 5.96 -6.89 -6.02
C GLU A 27 6.26 -5.49 -5.48
N TYR A 28 6.25 -4.47 -6.35
CA TYR A 28 6.51 -3.09 -5.96
C TYR A 28 5.46 -2.56 -4.99
N LEU A 29 4.18 -2.90 -5.19
CA LEU A 29 3.09 -2.53 -4.29
C LEU A 29 3.24 -3.19 -2.92
N CYS A 30 3.58 -4.48 -2.85
CA CYS A 30 3.87 -5.13 -1.57
C CYS A 30 5.07 -4.47 -0.88
N GLN A 31 6.16 -4.22 -1.61
CA GLN A 31 7.33 -3.52 -1.06
C GLN A 31 6.97 -2.13 -0.55
N PHE A 32 6.16 -1.37 -1.28
CA PHE A 32 5.69 -0.06 -0.87
C PHE A 32 4.88 -0.16 0.42
N ILE A 33 3.90 -1.07 0.51
CA ILE A 33 3.10 -1.30 1.72
C ILE A 33 4.00 -1.61 2.92
N LEU A 34 4.99 -2.48 2.74
CA LEU A 34 5.94 -2.83 3.81
C LEU A 34 6.88 -1.68 4.18
N SER A 35 7.35 -0.91 3.19
CA SER A 35 8.31 0.17 3.36
C SER A 35 7.70 1.48 3.86
N VAL A 36 6.41 1.71 3.61
CA VAL A 36 5.73 2.92 4.06
C VAL A 36 5.70 2.92 5.60
N LYS A 37 6.60 3.70 6.18
CA LYS A 37 6.67 4.09 7.60
C LYS A 37 6.76 5.62 7.58
N LEU A 38 5.91 6.33 8.32
CA LEU A 38 5.99 7.79 8.36
C LEU A 38 7.36 8.21 8.92
N LYS A 39 7.78 9.43 8.60
CA LYS A 39 9.05 10.05 9.05
C LYS A 39 9.32 9.95 10.56
N ASP A 40 8.29 9.74 11.38
CA ASP A 40 8.35 9.58 12.83
C ASP A 40 8.40 8.11 13.31
N GLY A 41 8.57 7.14 12.41
CA GLY A 41 8.49 5.71 12.75
C GLY A 41 7.06 5.26 13.14
N ILE A 42 6.07 6.10 12.89
CA ILE A 42 4.65 5.78 13.03
C ILE A 42 4.20 5.14 11.71
N ASP A 43 3.64 3.93 11.75
CA ASP A 43 3.04 3.34 10.56
C ASP A 43 1.87 4.19 10.06
N TYR A 44 1.69 4.26 8.74
CA TYR A 44 0.53 4.93 8.13
C TYR A 44 -0.77 4.41 8.75
N GLU A 45 -1.72 5.31 9.03
CA GLU A 45 -3.04 4.86 9.48
C GLU A 45 -3.67 3.94 8.43
N PRO A 46 -4.39 2.89 8.87
CA PRO A 46 -5.00 1.93 7.97
C PRO A 46 -6.01 2.58 7.01
N SER A 47 -6.59 3.72 7.38
CA SER A 47 -7.47 4.51 6.51
C SER A 47 -6.67 5.17 5.37
N SER A 48 -5.60 5.90 5.68
CA SER A 48 -4.76 6.57 4.67
C SER A 48 -4.11 5.61 3.68
N LEU A 49 -3.70 4.41 4.13
CA LEU A 49 -3.17 3.39 3.22
C LEU A 49 -4.26 2.86 2.26
N ARG A 50 -5.49 2.69 2.77
CA ARG A 50 -6.64 2.28 1.94
C ARG A 50 -7.00 3.35 0.92
N ASP A 51 -7.04 4.61 1.32
CA ASP A 51 -7.35 5.73 0.42
C ASP A 51 -6.29 5.87 -0.68
N LEU A 52 -5.01 5.68 -0.33
CA LEU A 52 -3.91 5.70 -1.30
C LEU A 52 -4.03 4.57 -2.32
N LEU A 53 -4.28 3.33 -1.87
CA LEU A 53 -4.45 2.19 -2.77
C LEU A 53 -5.72 2.31 -3.61
N SER A 54 -6.83 2.80 -3.05
CA SER A 54 -8.08 3.04 -3.77
C SER A 54 -7.87 4.04 -4.91
N SER A 55 -7.18 5.14 -4.61
CA SER A 55 -6.81 6.13 -5.63
C SER A 55 -5.94 5.50 -6.73
N PHE A 56 -5.06 4.56 -6.38
CA PHE A 56 -4.20 3.88 -7.35
C PHE A 56 -4.97 2.90 -8.24
N VAL A 57 -5.90 2.14 -7.66
CA VAL A 57 -6.81 1.28 -8.42
C VAL A 57 -7.61 2.10 -9.42
N GLN A 58 -8.11 3.27 -9.02
CA GLN A 58 -8.82 4.19 -9.91
C GLN A 58 -7.90 4.66 -11.06
N HIS A 59 -6.66 5.02 -10.77
CA HIS A 59 -5.69 5.42 -11.79
C HIS A 59 -5.38 4.29 -12.79
N LEU A 60 -5.22 3.05 -12.34
CA LEU A 60 -5.06 1.91 -13.23
C LEU A 60 -6.28 1.71 -14.16
N LYS A 61 -7.49 1.93 -13.64
CA LYS A 61 -8.71 1.91 -14.47
C LYS A 61 -8.71 3.03 -15.51
N GLU A 62 -8.29 4.24 -15.14
CA GLU A 62 -8.17 5.38 -16.08
C GLU A 62 -7.12 5.11 -17.17
N CYS A 63 -6.02 4.46 -16.81
CA CYS A 63 -4.98 4.00 -17.73
C CYS A 63 -5.37 2.76 -18.56
N LYS A 64 -6.60 2.24 -18.40
CA LYS A 64 -7.08 1.01 -19.06
C LYS A 64 -6.13 -0.19 -18.84
N TYR A 65 -5.56 -0.29 -17.65
CA TYR A 65 -4.67 -1.39 -17.30
C TYR A 65 -5.41 -2.72 -17.47
N PRO A 66 -4.80 -3.74 -18.12
CA PRO A 66 -5.50 -4.95 -18.53
C PRO A 66 -5.92 -5.86 -17.37
N VAL A 67 -5.38 -5.63 -16.16
CA VAL A 67 -5.56 -6.51 -15.00
C VAL A 67 -6.21 -5.76 -13.84
N ASN A 68 -7.23 -6.36 -13.22
CA ASN A 68 -7.91 -5.72 -12.08
C ASN A 68 -7.16 -5.98 -10.76
N MET A 69 -6.57 -4.93 -10.18
CA MET A 69 -5.84 -5.02 -8.91
C MET A 69 -6.65 -5.57 -7.72
N ILE A 70 -7.98 -5.38 -7.71
CA ILE A 70 -8.81 -5.81 -6.59
C ILE A 70 -9.14 -7.30 -6.66
N GLU A 71 -9.46 -7.80 -7.86
CA GLU A 71 -10.03 -9.14 -8.05
C GLU A 71 -9.01 -10.14 -8.59
N ASP A 72 -8.02 -9.68 -9.36
CA ASP A 72 -7.13 -10.56 -10.10
C ASP A 72 -6.11 -11.26 -9.17
N VAL A 73 -5.77 -12.50 -9.50
CA VAL A 73 -4.79 -13.31 -8.76
C VAL A 73 -3.37 -12.73 -8.84
N ALA A 74 -3.05 -11.98 -9.90
CA ALA A 74 -1.75 -11.33 -10.06
C ALA A 74 -1.42 -10.38 -8.89
N PHE A 75 -2.44 -9.82 -8.24
CA PHE A 75 -2.31 -8.91 -7.11
C PHE A 75 -2.52 -9.56 -5.73
N GLN A 76 -2.57 -10.90 -5.67
CA GLN A 76 -2.79 -11.64 -4.42
C GLN A 76 -1.74 -11.29 -3.35
N ARG A 77 -0.47 -11.10 -3.76
CA ARG A 77 0.59 -10.78 -2.79
C ARG A 77 0.36 -9.41 -2.17
N THR A 78 0.00 -8.41 -2.96
CA THR A 78 -0.35 -7.06 -2.48
C THR A 78 -1.49 -7.12 -1.47
N ARG A 79 -2.53 -7.92 -1.74
CA ARG A 79 -3.65 -8.15 -0.79
C ARG A 79 -3.14 -8.76 0.52
N ASN A 80 -2.28 -9.77 0.45
CA ASN A 80 -1.72 -10.42 1.64
C ASN A 80 -0.83 -9.47 2.45
N CYS A 81 0.04 -8.68 1.80
CA CYS A 81 0.91 -7.70 2.47
C CYS A 81 0.08 -6.60 3.16
N ARG A 82 -0.99 -6.14 2.52
CA ARG A 82 -1.95 -5.20 3.10
C ARG A 82 -2.65 -5.80 4.32
N GLU A 83 -3.15 -7.02 4.23
CA GLU A 83 -3.84 -7.67 5.36
C GLU A 83 -2.90 -7.90 6.55
N ALA A 84 -1.66 -8.32 6.28
CA ALA A 84 -0.64 -8.47 7.30
C ALA A 84 -0.35 -7.14 8.01
N LYS A 85 -0.20 -6.04 7.25
CA LYS A 85 0.02 -4.71 7.79
C LYS A 85 -1.18 -4.19 8.58
N ASP A 86 -2.41 -4.40 8.11
CA ASP A 86 -3.63 -4.02 8.82
C ASP A 86 -3.77 -4.78 10.15
N LYS A 87 -3.45 -6.08 10.16
CA LYS A 87 -3.39 -6.90 11.38
C LYS A 87 -2.34 -6.38 12.36
N GLN A 88 -1.15 -6.01 11.87
CA GLN A 88 -0.09 -5.43 12.70
C GLN A 88 -0.53 -4.09 13.31
N LEU A 89 -1.05 -3.18 12.48
CA LEU A 89 -1.57 -1.88 12.88
C LEU A 89 -2.66 -2.01 13.94
N LYS A 90 -3.65 -2.89 13.74
CA LYS A 90 -4.72 -3.14 14.72
C LYS A 90 -4.19 -3.65 16.07
N LYS A 91 -3.16 -4.50 16.06
CA LYS A 91 -2.50 -4.99 17.29
C LYS A 91 -1.77 -3.85 18.00
N GLU A 92 -1.01 -3.03 17.27
CA GLU A 92 -0.31 -1.88 17.84
C GLU A 92 -1.27 -0.81 18.36
N SER A 93 -2.37 -0.52 17.67
CA SER A 93 -3.41 0.40 18.15
C SER A 93 -4.11 -0.10 19.41
N LYS A 94 -4.35 -1.42 19.54
CA LYS A 94 -4.85 -2.04 20.79
C LYS A 94 -3.84 -1.89 21.93
N GLY A 95 -2.54 -2.03 21.65
CA GLY A 95 -1.46 -1.79 22.62
C GLY A 95 -1.36 -0.32 23.06
N LYS A 96 -1.61 0.64 22.15
CA LYS A 96 -1.61 2.08 22.47
C LYS A 96 -2.80 2.52 23.33
N ARG A 97 -3.98 1.89 23.20
CA ARG A 97 -5.12 2.14 24.11
C ARG A 97 -4.89 1.66 25.55
N CYS A 98 -3.96 0.72 25.77
CA CYS A 98 -3.55 0.33 27.13
C CYS A 98 -2.50 1.27 27.75
N ARG A 99 -1.84 2.14 26.97
CA ARG A 99 -0.85 3.10 27.51
C ARG A 99 -1.41 4.50 27.80
N MET A 100 -2.68 4.76 27.52
CA MET A 100 -3.33 6.05 27.82
C MET A 100 -4.36 5.97 28.96
N GLN A 101 -4.27 4.97 29.84
CA GLN A 101 -5.09 4.89 31.07
C GLN A 101 -4.27 4.79 32.37
N GLN A 102 -2.98 5.13 32.33
CA GLN A 102 -2.22 5.35 33.56
C GLN A 102 -1.33 6.56 33.38
N ARG A 103 -1.87 7.74 33.69
CA ARG A 103 -1.09 8.81 34.31
C ARG A 103 -1.89 9.38 35.49
N PRO A 104 -1.20 9.64 36.62
CA PRO A 104 -1.79 9.94 37.93
C PRO A 104 -2.57 11.25 37.96
#